data_AF-A0A7C8AHK5-F1
#
_entry.id   AF-A0A7C8AHK5-F1
#
_cell.length_a   1.000
_cell.length_b   1.000
_cell.length_c   1.000
_cell.angle_alpha   90.00
_cell.angle_beta   90.00
_cell.angle_gamma   90.00
#
_symmetry.space_group_name_H-M   'P 1'
#
loop_
_entity.id
_entity.type
_entity.pdbx_description
1 polymer ?
#
loop_
_entity_poly.entity_id
_entity_poly.type
_entity_poly.pdbx_seq_one_letter_code
_entity_poly.pdbx_strand_id
1 'polypeptide(L)'
;MEERKKKTILIAVIVACLALAGIITYATYPRQGGIPGHFSEQMTWVKCANPDCNQAYQITKKEYFEYIDENADPRSPATPPLICNQCGLPSVYRAFKCENENCGTVSFYGSGSKPGDFQDRCPKCGHSNTQESRNKSRQE
;
A
#
# COMPACT_ATOMS: atom_id res chain seq x y z
N MET A 1 -60.67 18.90 -1.82
CA MET A 1 -59.71 18.52 -2.89
C MET A 1 -58.29 19.03 -2.65
N GLU A 2 -58.06 20.02 -1.78
CA GLU A 2 -56.71 20.54 -1.47
C GLU A 2 -55.81 19.54 -0.73
N GLU A 3 -56.34 18.79 0.23
CA GLU A 3 -55.54 17.84 1.03
C GLU A 3 -54.88 16.72 0.21
N ARG A 4 -55.54 16.23 -0.85
CA ARG A 4 -54.95 15.22 -1.75
C ARG A 4 -53.81 15.82 -2.59
N LYS A 5 -53.98 17.05 -3.09
CA LYS A 5 -52.94 17.75 -3.87
C LYS A 5 -51.69 18.02 -3.05
N LYS A 6 -51.83 18.44 -1.78
CA LYS A 6 -50.70 18.64 -0.85
C LYS A 6 -49.92 17.34 -0.60
N LYS A 7 -50.62 16.22 -0.37
CA LYS A 7 -49.98 14.90 -0.20
C LYS A 7 -49.27 14.42 -1.47
N THR A 8 -49.85 14.66 -2.65
CA THR A 8 -49.20 14.32 -3.93
C THR A 8 -47.93 15.13 -4.16
N ILE A 9 -47.93 16.42 -3.86
CA ILE A 9 -46.74 17.28 -4.00
C ILE A 9 -45.63 16.81 -3.04
N LEU A 10 -45.98 16.49 -1.80
CA LEU A 10 -45.02 16.02 -0.80
C LEU A 10 -44.34 14.70 -1.23
N ILE A 11 -45.11 13.74 -1.75
CA ILE A 11 -44.57 12.47 -2.26
C ILE A 11 -43.63 12.71 -3.44
N ALA A 12 -44.00 13.59 -4.38
CA ALA A 12 -43.16 13.92 -5.53
C ALA A 12 -41.80 14.49 -5.12
N VAL A 13 -41.77 15.36 -4.11
CA VAL A 13 -40.51 15.93 -3.57
C VAL A 13 -39.64 14.86 -2.93
N ILE A 14 -40.23 13.93 -2.15
CA ILE A 14 -39.47 12.83 -1.51
C ILE A 14 -38.84 11.93 -2.57
N VAL A 15 -39.60 11.52 -3.59
CA VAL A 15 -39.08 10.67 -4.68
C VAL A 15 -37.97 11.39 -5.46
N ALA A 16 -38.14 12.69 -5.73
CA ALA A 16 -37.10 13.50 -6.37
C ALA A 16 -35.82 13.57 -5.52
N CYS A 17 -35.94 13.77 -4.20
CA CYS A 17 -34.79 13.76 -3.30
C CYS A 17 -34.08 12.40 -3.25
N LEU A 18 -34.83 11.29 -3.17
CA LEU A 18 -34.24 9.94 -3.15
C LEU A 18 -33.55 9.60 -4.48
N ALA A 19 -34.15 9.99 -5.61
CA ALA A 19 -33.54 9.82 -6.92
C ALA A 19 -32.24 10.63 -7.03
N LEU A 20 -32.26 11.89 -6.58
CA LEU A 20 -31.07 12.74 -6.57
C LEU A 20 -29.97 12.16 -5.68
N ALA A 21 -30.32 11.69 -4.48
CA ALA A 21 -29.39 11.04 -3.57
C ALA A 21 -28.80 9.76 -4.16
N GLY A 22 -29.61 8.94 -4.85
CA GLY A 22 -29.15 7.75 -5.55
C GLY A 22 -28.18 8.08 -6.70
N ILE A 23 -28.47 9.12 -7.49
CA ILE A 23 -27.58 9.58 -8.57
C ILE A 23 -26.26 10.10 -8.00
N ILE A 24 -26.31 10.95 -6.97
CA ILE A 24 -25.11 11.46 -6.31
C ILE A 24 -24.32 10.29 -5.73
N THR A 25 -24.96 9.36 -5.03
CA THR A 25 -24.29 8.18 -4.46
C THR A 25 -23.63 7.33 -5.54
N TYR A 26 -24.28 7.11 -6.69
CA TYR A 26 -23.70 6.34 -7.79
C TYR A 26 -22.55 7.08 -8.50
N ALA A 27 -22.69 8.40 -8.69
CA ALA A 27 -21.68 9.23 -9.35
C ALA A 27 -20.47 9.56 -8.46
N THR A 28 -20.69 9.65 -7.14
CA THR A 28 -19.65 9.94 -6.15
C THR A 28 -19.14 8.69 -5.44
N TYR A 29 -19.74 7.51 -5.70
CA TYR A 29 -19.16 6.25 -5.24
C TYR A 29 -17.75 6.20 -5.81
N PRO A 30 -16.70 6.23 -4.95
CA PRO A 30 -15.37 6.09 -5.45
C PRO A 30 -15.33 4.74 -6.17
N ARG A 31 -14.92 4.75 -7.45
CA ARG A 31 -14.44 3.53 -8.11
C ARG A 31 -13.15 3.14 -7.39
N GLN A 32 -13.31 2.58 -6.20
CA GLN A 32 -12.26 2.23 -5.28
C GLN A 32 -11.84 0.82 -5.64
N GLY A 33 -10.69 0.70 -6.31
CA GLY A 33 -10.16 -0.60 -6.71
C GLY A 33 -9.37 -0.49 -8.00
N GLY A 34 -8.17 0.05 -7.90
CA GLY A 34 -7.24 0.09 -9.01
C GLY A 34 -5.88 0.51 -8.50
N ILE A 35 -4.85 -0.25 -8.85
CA ILE A 35 -3.48 0.13 -8.56
C ILE A 35 -3.19 1.44 -9.31
N PRO A 36 -2.70 2.50 -8.63
CA PRO A 36 -2.45 3.77 -9.29
C PRO A 36 -1.52 3.60 -10.50
N GLY A 37 -1.87 4.20 -11.63
CA GLY A 37 -1.10 4.06 -12.88
C GLY A 37 0.39 4.41 -12.72
N HIS A 38 0.72 5.39 -11.88
CA HIS A 38 2.10 5.78 -11.61
C HIS A 38 2.96 4.70 -10.91
N PHE A 39 2.36 3.61 -10.43
CA PHE A 39 3.10 2.51 -9.81
C PHE A 39 3.88 1.67 -10.85
N SER A 40 3.55 1.75 -12.14
CA SER A 40 4.32 1.06 -13.19
C SER A 40 5.70 1.67 -13.42
N GLU A 41 5.87 2.95 -13.07
CA GLU A 41 7.14 3.68 -13.25
C GLU A 41 8.03 3.61 -12.00
N GLN A 42 7.48 3.19 -10.86
CA GLN A 42 8.19 3.15 -9.60
C GLN A 42 8.72 1.76 -9.32
N MET A 43 10.02 1.66 -9.08
CA MET A 43 10.66 0.41 -8.66
C MET A 43 10.60 0.26 -7.13
N THR A 44 10.43 -0.97 -6.66
CA THR A 44 10.59 -1.35 -5.26
C THR A 44 11.59 -2.48 -5.14
N TRP A 45 12.35 -2.48 -4.05
CA TRP A 45 13.23 -3.60 -3.73
C TRP A 45 12.44 -4.75 -3.14
N VAL A 46 12.79 -5.96 -3.54
CA VAL A 46 12.32 -7.20 -2.95
C VAL A 46 13.51 -8.10 -2.67
N LYS A 47 13.38 -8.95 -1.65
CA LYS A 47 14.43 -9.86 -1.22
C LYS A 47 13.86 -11.22 -0.87
N CYS A 48 14.57 -12.26 -1.28
CA CYS A 48 14.25 -13.64 -0.92
C CYS A 48 14.68 -13.92 0.53
N ALA A 49 13.75 -14.41 1.35
CA ALA A 49 13.98 -14.82 2.72
C ALA A 49 14.59 -16.23 2.84
N ASN A 50 14.64 -17.00 1.74
CA ASN A 50 15.35 -18.28 1.72
C ASN A 50 16.86 -18.04 1.90
N PRO A 51 17.52 -18.55 2.96
CA PRO A 51 18.95 -18.36 3.20
C PRO A 51 19.85 -18.90 2.08
N ASP A 52 19.41 -19.94 1.37
CA ASP A 52 20.20 -20.54 0.28
C ASP A 52 20.21 -19.67 -0.99
N CYS A 53 19.19 -18.85 -1.18
CA CYS A 53 19.05 -17.96 -2.33
C CYS A 53 19.47 -16.53 -2.00
N ASN A 54 18.86 -15.92 -0.97
CA ASN A 54 19.14 -14.59 -0.44
C ASN A 54 19.21 -13.46 -1.49
N GLN A 55 18.67 -13.68 -2.69
CA GLN A 55 18.76 -12.73 -3.79
C GLN A 55 17.88 -11.50 -3.52
N ALA A 56 18.41 -10.33 -3.83
CA ALA A 56 17.67 -9.07 -3.85
C ALA A 56 17.60 -8.51 -5.27
N TYR A 57 16.44 -8.01 -5.66
CA TYR A 57 16.21 -7.41 -6.98
C TYR A 57 15.10 -6.37 -6.91
N GLN A 58 14.91 -5.66 -8.02
CA GLN A 58 13.84 -4.68 -8.16
C GLN A 58 12.72 -5.24 -9.03
N ILE A 59 11.50 -4.92 -8.64
CA ILE A 59 10.29 -5.10 -9.44
C ILE A 59 9.50 -3.80 -9.44
N THR A 60 8.57 -3.63 -10.35
CA THR A 60 7.69 -2.47 -10.31
C THR A 60 6.78 -2.54 -9.08
N LYS A 61 6.41 -1.39 -8.52
CA LYS A 61 5.41 -1.35 -7.45
C LYS A 61 4.09 -1.92 -7.95
N LYS A 62 3.75 -1.71 -9.23
CA LYS A 62 2.55 -2.25 -9.85
C LYS A 62 2.53 -3.78 -9.73
N GLU A 63 3.54 -4.47 -10.23
CA GLU A 63 3.66 -5.94 -10.14
C GLU A 63 3.59 -6.42 -8.69
N TYR A 64 4.26 -5.72 -7.78
CA TYR A 64 4.22 -6.07 -6.36
C TYR A 64 2.79 -6.04 -5.81
N PHE A 65 2.09 -4.90 -5.98
CA PHE A 65 0.76 -4.73 -5.41
C PHE A 65 -0.31 -5.57 -6.14
N GLU A 66 -0.16 -5.83 -7.45
CA GLU A 66 -1.02 -6.74 -8.22
C GLU A 66 -0.95 -8.15 -7.63
N TYR A 67 0.27 -8.65 -7.39
CA TYR A 67 0.44 -9.95 -6.78
C TYR A 67 -0.18 -10.03 -5.38
N ILE A 68 0.01 -8.99 -4.55
CA ILE A 68 -0.60 -8.96 -3.21
C ILE A 68 -2.13 -8.98 -3.31
N ASP A 69 -2.73 -8.18 -4.19
CA ASP A 69 -4.19 -8.10 -4.34
C ASP A 69 -4.79 -9.45 -4.80
N GLU A 70 -4.12 -10.12 -5.74
CA GLU A 70 -4.55 -11.42 -6.28
C GLU A 70 -4.40 -12.58 -5.29
N ASN A 71 -3.43 -12.50 -4.37
CA ASN A 71 -3.04 -13.62 -3.50
C ASN A 71 -3.31 -13.34 -2.01
N ALA A 72 -3.88 -12.18 -1.66
CA ALA A 72 -4.21 -11.87 -0.27
C ALA A 72 -5.35 -12.76 0.23
N ASP A 73 -5.13 -13.41 1.37
CA ASP A 73 -6.22 -14.06 2.10
C ASP A 73 -6.94 -13.01 2.96
N PRO A 74 -8.23 -12.73 2.74
CA PRO A 74 -8.98 -11.76 3.54
C PRO A 74 -9.09 -12.15 5.03
N ARG A 75 -8.73 -13.38 5.39
CA ARG A 75 -8.68 -13.86 6.79
C ARG A 75 -7.32 -13.65 7.45
N SER A 76 -6.29 -13.34 6.68
CA SER A 76 -4.92 -13.17 7.16
C SER A 76 -4.48 -11.70 7.05
N PRO A 77 -3.97 -11.09 8.14
CA PRO A 77 -3.35 -9.78 8.05
C PRO A 77 -1.94 -9.83 7.43
N ALA A 78 -1.41 -11.03 7.15
CA ALA A 78 -0.06 -11.21 6.62
C ALA A 78 -0.02 -10.99 5.11
N THR A 79 1.01 -10.27 4.65
CA THR A 79 1.28 -10.10 3.23
C THR A 79 1.74 -11.44 2.62
N PRO A 80 1.11 -11.92 1.53
CA PRO A 80 1.52 -13.16 0.88
C PRO A 80 2.96 -13.03 0.32
N PRO A 81 3.79 -14.07 0.44
CA PRO A 81 5.12 -14.08 -0.16
C PRO A 81 5.04 -14.22 -1.68
N LEU A 82 5.85 -13.43 -2.38
CA LEU A 82 6.03 -13.57 -3.82
C LEU A 82 6.89 -14.80 -4.14
N ILE A 83 6.67 -15.39 -5.32
CA ILE A 83 7.52 -16.46 -5.84
C ILE A 83 8.87 -15.87 -6.26
N CYS A 84 9.95 -16.50 -5.79
CA CYS A 84 11.30 -16.09 -6.15
C CYS A 84 11.64 -16.51 -7.59
N ASN A 85 12.05 -15.56 -8.43
CA ASN A 85 12.47 -15.84 -9.82
C ASN A 85 13.75 -16.70 -9.92
N GLN A 86 14.51 -16.84 -8.84
CA GLN A 86 15.77 -17.59 -8.81
C GLN A 86 15.62 -18.99 -8.22
N CYS A 87 14.90 -19.13 -7.11
CA CYS A 87 14.74 -20.42 -6.42
C CYS A 87 13.33 -21.03 -6.56
N GLY A 88 12.37 -20.33 -7.15
CA GLY A 88 11.01 -20.82 -7.37
C GLY A 88 10.14 -20.95 -6.11
N LEU A 89 10.67 -20.61 -4.93
CA LEU A 89 9.95 -20.73 -3.66
C LEU A 89 9.15 -19.45 -3.34
N PRO A 90 7.98 -19.58 -2.67
CA PRO A 90 7.20 -18.45 -2.17
C PRO A 90 7.87 -17.86 -0.93
N SER A 91 8.93 -17.09 -1.14
CA SER A 91 9.79 -16.57 -0.07
C SER A 91 10.26 -15.14 -0.31
N VAL A 92 9.71 -14.43 -1.29
CA VAL A 92 10.10 -13.05 -1.59
C VAL A 92 9.19 -12.06 -0.87
N TYR A 93 9.81 -11.13 -0.16
CA TYR A 93 9.12 -10.05 0.54
C TYR A 93 9.69 -8.69 0.16
N ARG A 94 8.90 -7.65 0.44
CA ARG A 94 9.32 -6.27 0.23
C ARG A 94 10.52 -5.94 1.10
N ALA A 95 11.50 -5.31 0.49
CA ALA A 95 12.74 -4.89 1.14
C ALA A 95 13.00 -3.40 0.84
N PHE A 96 13.95 -2.82 1.57
CA PHE A 96 14.47 -1.51 1.28
C PHE A 96 15.98 -1.57 1.09
N LYS A 97 16.49 -0.67 0.26
CA LYS A 97 17.93 -0.43 0.14
C LYS A 97 18.29 0.73 1.05
N CYS A 98 19.30 0.56 1.89
CA CYS A 98 19.84 1.64 2.71
C CYS A 98 20.38 2.76 1.82
N GLU A 99 19.90 3.99 2.02
CA GLU A 99 20.30 5.18 1.24
C GLU A 99 21.66 5.74 1.64
N ASN A 100 22.19 5.36 2.80
CA ASN A 100 23.57 5.69 3.16
C ASN A 100 24.53 5.11 2.11
N GLU A 101 25.24 6.01 1.41
CA GLU A 101 26.13 5.71 0.28
C GLU A 101 27.21 4.69 0.63
N ASN A 102 27.67 4.69 1.90
CA ASN A 102 28.70 3.78 2.38
C ASN A 102 28.18 2.38 2.72
N CYS A 103 26.87 2.16 2.70
CA CYS A 103 26.24 0.92 3.14
C CYS A 103 25.54 0.17 2.00
N GLY A 104 24.62 0.84 1.30
CA GLY A 104 23.89 0.31 0.14
C GLY A 104 23.17 -1.04 0.33
N THR A 105 23.04 -1.53 1.56
CA THR A 105 22.62 -2.90 1.85
C THR A 105 21.10 -3.03 1.70
N VAL A 106 20.64 -4.11 1.06
CA VAL A 106 19.21 -4.42 0.93
C VAL A 106 18.76 -5.34 2.07
N SER A 107 17.80 -4.86 2.86
CA SER A 107 17.30 -5.51 4.06
C SER A 107 15.78 -5.47 4.12
N PHE A 108 15.20 -6.42 4.85
CA PHE A 108 13.78 -6.39 5.18
C PHE A 108 13.48 -5.25 6.15
N TYR A 109 12.29 -4.67 6.04
CA TYR A 109 11.80 -3.71 7.03
C TYR A 109 11.78 -4.34 8.43
N GLY A 110 12.25 -3.61 9.43
CA GLY A 110 12.30 -4.06 10.81
C GLY A 110 13.49 -4.96 11.18
N SER A 111 14.32 -5.42 10.23
CA SER A 111 15.40 -6.37 10.54
C SER A 111 16.52 -5.79 11.42
N GLY A 112 16.72 -4.47 11.37
CA GLY A 112 17.66 -3.73 12.20
C GLY A 112 17.02 -2.88 13.30
N SER A 113 15.70 -2.92 13.43
CA SER A 113 14.93 -2.04 14.31
C SER A 113 14.81 -2.63 15.70
N LYS A 114 15.19 -1.87 16.73
CA LYS A 114 14.89 -2.22 18.13
C LYS A 114 13.47 -1.79 18.49
N PRO A 115 12.88 -2.32 19.58
CA PRO A 115 11.61 -1.79 20.09
C PRO A 115 11.72 -0.27 20.32
N GLY A 116 10.79 0.50 19.72
CA GLY A 116 10.81 1.97 19.76
C GLY A 116 11.60 2.66 18.64
N ASP A 117 12.16 1.89 17.70
CA ASP A 117 12.97 2.41 16.60
C ASP A 117 12.21 2.44 15.26
N PHE A 118 12.79 3.07 14.24
CA PHE A 118 12.19 3.15 12.92
C PHE A 118 12.34 1.85 12.14
N GLN A 119 11.30 1.46 11.40
CA GLN A 119 11.26 0.24 10.58
C GLN A 119 12.24 0.25 9.40
N ASP A 120 12.69 1.42 8.98
CA ASP A 120 13.68 1.62 7.92
C ASP A 120 15.12 1.66 8.47
N ARG A 121 15.34 1.33 9.75
CA ARG A 121 16.69 1.29 10.31
C ARG A 121 17.50 0.19 9.66
N CYS A 122 18.59 0.58 9.02
CA CYS A 122 19.53 -0.35 8.41
C CYS A 122 20.26 -1.18 9.49
N PRO A 123 20.23 -2.52 9.44
CA PRO A 123 20.91 -3.36 10.42
C PRO A 123 22.44 -3.24 10.38
N LYS A 124 23.02 -2.79 9.26
CA LYS A 124 24.48 -2.73 9.05
C LYS A 124 25.10 -1.41 9.52
N CYS A 125 24.48 -0.27 9.21
CA CYS A 125 25.02 1.05 9.55
C CYS A 125 24.16 1.85 10.53
N GLY A 126 22.96 1.37 10.88
CA GLY A 126 22.04 2.04 11.80
C GLY A 126 21.34 3.27 11.22
N HIS A 127 21.56 3.62 9.95
CA HIS A 127 20.91 4.75 9.28
C HIS A 127 19.40 4.52 9.13
N SER A 128 18.61 5.58 9.31
CA SER A 128 17.16 5.62 9.08
C SER A 128 16.82 6.96 8.42
N ASN A 129 16.19 6.90 7.25
CA ASN A 129 15.77 8.10 6.52
C ASN A 129 14.67 8.83 7.28
N THR A 130 13.80 8.07 7.95
CA THR A 130 12.72 8.62 8.78
C THR A 130 13.28 9.40 9.96
N GLN A 131 14.37 8.94 10.57
CA GLN A 131 15.03 9.69 11.65
C GLN A 131 15.65 10.99 11.10
N GLU A 132 16.36 10.91 9.97
CA GLU A 132 17.01 12.07 9.36
C GLU A 132 16.00 13.13 8.93
N SER A 133 14.91 12.74 8.26
CA SER A 133 13.88 13.67 7.81
C SER A 133 13.21 14.38 8.99
N ARG A 134 12.90 13.64 10.07
CA ARG A 134 12.31 14.22 11.29
C ARG A 134 13.26 15.18 12.00
N ASN A 135 14.56 14.91 11.99
CA ASN A 135 15.55 15.80 12.56
C ASN A 135 15.66 17.10 11.75
N LYS A 136 15.63 17.03 10.42
CA LYS A 136 15.64 18.21 9.54
C LYS A 136 14.41 19.09 9.78
N SER A 137 13.21 18.50 9.76
CA SER A 137 11.96 19.25 9.99
C SER A 137 11.81 19.83 11.41
N ARG A 138 12.66 19.44 12.37
CA ARG A 138 12.70 20.04 13.71
C ARG A 138 13.68 21.19 13.84
N GLN A 139 14.60 21.34 12.87
CA GLN A 139 15.58 22.42 12.82
C GLN A 139 15.09 23.60 11.98
N GLU A 140 13.98 23.43 11.26
CA GLU A 140 13.20 24.46 10.56
C GLU A 140 12.08 25.01 11.46
#